data_AF-A0A7C4M5I7-F1
#
_entry.id   AF-A0A7C4M5I7-F1
#
_cell.length_a   1.000
_cell.length_b   1.000
_cell.length_c   1.000
_cell.angle_alpha   90.00
_cell.angle_beta   90.00
_cell.angle_gamma   90.00
#
_symmetry.space_group_name_H-M   'P 1'
#
loop_
_entity.id
_entity.type
_entity.pdbx_description
1 polymer ?
#
loop_
_entity_poly.entity_id
_entity_poly.type
_entity_poly.pdbx_seq_one_letter_code
_entity_poly.pdbx_strand_id
1 'polypeptide(L)'
;MREFDIVFIHPPAIYDFRKKAILPGPIARTVPIYTHMFIMLPIGMISMASYLEERGLKVRVFNLAEKMLIEKTLDVEAFLG
;
A
#
# COMPACT_ATOMS: atom_id res chain seq x y z
N MET A 1 -1.52 18.48 -11.31
CA MET A 1 -1.21 17.58 -10.17
C MET A 1 -0.84 18.47 -9.00
N ARG A 2 -1.34 18.24 -7.78
CA ARG A 2 -0.79 18.99 -6.63
C ARG A 2 0.65 18.53 -6.45
N GLU A 3 1.59 19.46 -6.47
CA GLU A 3 2.99 19.18 -6.21
C GLU A 3 3.12 18.86 -4.71
N PHE A 4 3.52 17.62 -4.41
CA PHE A 4 3.79 17.15 -3.05
C PHE A 4 5.30 17.20 -2.81
N ASP A 5 5.70 17.63 -1.63
CA ASP A 5 7.11 17.63 -1.23
C ASP A 5 7.59 16.20 -0.93
N ILE A 6 6.71 15.36 -0.36
CA ILE A 6 7.00 13.98 0.00
C ILE A 6 5.79 13.09 -0.29
N VAL A 7 6.03 11.92 -0.89
CA VAL A 7 5.03 10.86 -1.05
C VAL A 7 5.55 9.57 -0.41
N PHE A 8 4.87 9.10 0.63
CA PHE A 8 5.08 7.77 1.19
C PHE A 8 4.30 6.75 0.39
N ILE A 9 5.00 5.80 -0.21
CA ILE A 9 4.38 4.69 -0.93
C ILE A 9 4.42 3.46 -0.01
N HIS A 10 3.25 2.97 0.39
CA HIS A 10 3.12 1.71 1.10
C HIS A 10 3.04 0.56 0.09
N PRO A 11 4.08 -0.30 -0.02
CA PRO A 11 4.04 -1.46 -0.90
C PRO A 11 3.17 -2.57 -0.31
N PRO A 12 2.63 -3.47 -1.14
CA PRO A 12 2.09 -4.73 -0.65
C PRO A 12 3.19 -5.56 0.03
N ALA A 13 2.82 -6.36 1.02
CA ALA A 13 3.76 -7.30 1.66
C ALA A 13 4.27 -8.40 0.70
N ILE A 14 3.46 -8.77 -0.28
CA ILE A 14 3.82 -9.73 -1.35
C ILE A 14 3.47 -9.06 -2.67
N TYR A 15 4.45 -8.72 -3.50
CA TYR A 15 4.22 -7.96 -4.72
C TYR A 15 3.36 -8.68 -5.78
N ASP A 16 3.68 -9.93 -6.10
CA ASP A 16 2.98 -10.72 -7.13
C ASP A 16 1.68 -11.38 -6.62
N PHE A 17 1.04 -10.80 -5.60
CA PHE A 17 -0.21 -11.33 -5.02
C PHE A 17 -1.36 -11.48 -6.03
N ARG A 18 -1.30 -10.73 -7.14
CA ARG A 18 -2.26 -10.82 -8.27
C ARG A 18 -2.00 -12.02 -9.18
N LYS A 19 -0.77 -12.51 -9.27
CA LYS A 19 -0.34 -13.54 -10.24
C LYS A 19 -0.30 -14.95 -9.66
N LYS A 20 -0.14 -15.07 -8.34
CA LYS A 20 0.00 -16.36 -7.65
C LYS A 20 -1.05 -16.49 -6.57
N ALA A 21 -1.72 -17.64 -6.54
CA ALA A 21 -2.52 -18.00 -5.38
C ALA A 21 -1.60 -18.04 -4.15
N ILE A 22 -1.77 -17.09 -3.24
CA ILE A 22 -1.10 -17.12 -1.95
C ILE A 22 -1.84 -18.16 -1.12
N LEU A 23 -1.13 -19.20 -0.67
CA LEU A 23 -1.62 -20.13 0.33
C LEU A 23 -0.89 -19.79 1.64
N PRO A 24 -1.44 -18.92 2.52
CA PRO A 24 -0.76 -18.49 3.74
C PRO A 24 -0.62 -19.61 4.81
N GLY A 25 -0.78 -20.88 4.42
CA GLY A 25 -0.67 -22.02 5.31
C GLY A 25 -1.78 -22.04 6.39
N PRO A 26 -1.51 -22.63 7.57
CA PRO A 26 -2.46 -22.77 8.67
C PRO A 26 -3.03 -21.43 9.15
N ILE A 27 -2.30 -20.35 8.94
CA ILE A 27 -2.69 -18.99 9.29
C ILE A 27 -3.95 -18.60 8.50
N ALA A 28 -4.03 -18.94 7.21
CA ALA A 28 -5.12 -18.54 6.32
C ALA A 28 -6.50 -19.15 6.63
N ARG A 29 -6.52 -20.33 7.26
CA ARG A 29 -7.74 -21.17 7.37
C ARG A 29 -8.70 -20.72 8.46
N THR A 30 -8.24 -19.91 9.40
CA THR A 30 -9.02 -19.52 10.58
C THR A 30 -9.66 -18.15 10.47
N VAL A 31 -9.31 -17.32 9.48
CA VAL A 31 -9.89 -15.96 9.38
C VAL A 31 -10.01 -15.49 7.91
N PRO A 32 -11.22 -15.21 7.39
CA PRO A 32 -11.42 -14.77 6.00
C PRO A 32 -10.72 -13.45 5.59
N ILE A 33 -10.12 -12.73 6.53
CA ILE A 33 -9.54 -11.38 6.37
C ILE A 33 -8.01 -11.35 6.14
N TYR A 34 -7.31 -12.49 6.04
CA TYR A 34 -5.84 -12.48 5.89
C TYR A 34 -5.33 -11.78 4.63
N THR A 35 -6.10 -11.79 3.53
CA THR A 35 -5.74 -11.03 2.32
C THR A 35 -5.65 -9.52 2.60
N HIS A 36 -6.48 -9.00 3.52
CA HIS A 36 -6.46 -7.59 3.91
C HIS A 36 -5.30 -7.22 4.84
N MET A 37 -4.72 -8.18 5.57
CA MET A 37 -3.55 -7.90 6.43
C MET A 37 -2.30 -7.52 5.62
N PHE A 38 -2.21 -7.97 4.37
CA PHE A 38 -1.07 -7.67 3.49
C PHE A 38 -1.19 -6.32 2.75
N ILE A 39 -2.29 -5.60 2.96
CA ILE A 39 -2.61 -4.31 2.34
C ILE A 39 -3.11 -3.28 3.36
N MET A 40 -2.88 -3.55 4.65
CA MET A 40 -3.45 -2.79 5.76
C MET A 40 -3.02 -1.33 5.75
N LEU A 41 -3.79 -0.49 6.44
CA LEU A 41 -3.49 0.92 6.62
C LEU A 41 -2.08 1.09 7.24
N PRO A 42 -1.17 1.84 6.59
CA PRO A 42 0.21 1.98 7.07
C PRO A 42 0.28 3.04 8.18
N ILE A 43 -0.19 2.71 9.39
CA ILE A 43 -0.29 3.64 10.53
C ILE A 43 1.03 4.37 10.80
N GLY A 44 2.17 3.67 10.74
CA GLY A 44 3.48 4.30 10.90
C GLY A 44 3.77 5.38 9.84
N MET A 45 3.39 5.16 8.58
CA MET A 45 3.54 6.17 7.52
C MET A 45 2.59 7.34 7.71
N ILE A 46 1.37 7.10 8.23
CA ILE A 46 0.42 8.16 8.56
C ILE A 46 0.97 9.03 9.69
N SER A 47 1.52 8.42 10.74
CA SER A 47 2.17 9.17 11.82
C SER A 47 3.35 10.01 11.32
N MET A 48 4.20 9.45 10.44
CA MET A 48 5.30 10.20 9.82
C MET A 48 4.77 11.34 8.94
N ALA A 49 3.72 11.11 8.16
CA ALA A 49 3.11 12.15 7.33
C ALA A 49 2.56 13.29 8.20
N SER A 50 1.79 12.99 9.24
CA SER A 50 1.26 13.98 10.19
C SER A 50 2.38 14.83 10.79
N TYR A 51 3.46 14.20 11.24
CA TYR A 51 4.61 14.90 11.81
C TYR A 51 5.27 15.91 10.84
N LEU A 52 5.32 15.56 9.55
CA LEU A 52 5.91 16.40 8.51
C LEU A 52 4.94 17.48 8.01
N GLU A 53 3.64 17.17 7.93
CA GLU A 53 2.58 18.13 7.62
C GLU A 53 2.51 19.24 8.67
N GLU A 54 2.66 18.91 9.96
CA GLU A 54 2.78 19.89 11.05
C GLU A 54 3.96 20.85 10.88
N ARG A 55 4.96 20.50 10.05
CA ARG A 55 6.14 21.32 9.73
C ARG A 55 6.01 22.06 8.40
N GLY A 56 4.82 22.06 7.80
CA GLY A 56 4.50 22.81 6.58
C GLY A 56 4.82 22.09 5.28
N LEU A 57 5.20 20.80 5.32
CA LEU A 57 5.42 20.00 4.11
C LEU A 57 4.09 19.44 3.58
N LYS A 58 3.91 19.44 2.26
CA LYS A 58 2.79 18.77 1.58
C LYS A 58 3.12 17.29 1.42
N VAL A 59 2.62 16.47 2.33
CA VAL A 59 2.88 15.03 2.33
C VAL A 59 1.66 14.26 1.82
N ARG A 60 1.89 13.09 1.21
CA ARG A 60 0.83 12.14 0.86
C ARG A 60 1.24 10.73 1.22
N VAL A 61 0.32 9.95 1.77
CA VAL A 61 0.46 8.49 1.91
C VAL A 61 -0.33 7.83 0.79
N PHE A 62 0.30 6.93 0.05
CA PHE A 62 -0.27 6.21 -1.07
C PHE A 62 -0.16 4.69 -0.84
N ASN A 63 -1.31 4.01 -0.77
CA ASN A 63 -1.36 2.56 -0.65
C ASN A 63 -1.31 1.93 -2.05
N LEU A 64 -0.14 1.43 -2.44
CA LEU A 64 0.06 0.83 -3.76
C LEU A 64 -0.74 -0.47 -3.91
N ALA A 65 -0.89 -1.23 -2.84
CA ALA A 65 -1.61 -2.49 -2.88
C ALA A 65 -3.12 -2.30 -3.10
N GLU A 66 -3.70 -1.28 -2.48
CA GLU A 66 -5.08 -0.86 -2.73
C GLU A 66 -5.26 -0.47 -4.20
N LYS A 67 -4.34 0.33 -4.76
CA LYS A 67 -4.36 0.70 -6.18
C LYS A 67 -4.28 -0.53 -7.09
N MET A 68 -3.41 -1.49 -6.80
CA MET A 68 -3.26 -2.75 -7.55
C MET A 68 -4.52 -3.63 -7.49
N LEU A 69 -5.31 -3.54 -6.41
CA LEU A 69 -6.58 -4.28 -6.26
C LEU A 69 -7.72 -3.63 -7.03
N ILE A 70 -7.82 -2.29 -6.98
CA ILE A 70 -8.82 -1.52 -7.72
C ILE A 70 -8.54 -1.63 -9.22
N GLU A 71 -7.29 -1.46 -9.64
CA GLU A 71 -6.86 -1.47 -11.03
C GLU A 71 -6.08 -2.75 -11.34
N LYS A 72 -6.80 -3.82 -11.67
CA LYS A 72 -6.21 -5.16 -11.89
C LYS A 72 -5.17 -5.20 -13.01
N THR A 73 -5.30 -4.33 -14.01
CA THR A 73 -4.40 -4.23 -15.17
C THR A 73 -3.24 -3.26 -14.96
N LEU A 74 -3.10 -2.67 -13.76
CA LEU A 74 -2.04 -1.72 -13.47
C LEU A 74 -0.66 -2.37 -13.67
N ASP A 75 0.11 -1.78 -14.58
CA ASP A 75 1.56 -1.91 -14.66
C ASP A 75 2.16 -0.98 -13.59
N VAL A 76 2.76 -1.57 -12.58
CA VAL A 76 3.20 -0.83 -11.39
C VAL A 76 4.54 -0.15 -11.66
N GLU A 77 5.40 -0.82 -12.40
CA GLU A 77 6.72 -0.33 -12.80
C GLU A 77 6.56 0.93 -13.67
N ALA A 78 5.69 0.90 -14.67
CA ALA A 78 5.38 2.06 -15.51
C ALA A 78 4.60 3.16 -14.76
N PHE A 79 3.84 2.82 -13.71
CA PHE A 79 3.14 3.80 -12.89
C PHE A 79 4.07 4.57 -11.94
N LEU A 80 5.15 3.92 -11.47
CA LEU A 80 6.11 4.51 -10.53
C LEU A 80 7.31 5.19 -11.21
N GLY A 81 7.59 4.88 -12.48
CA GLY A 81 8.76 5.35 -13.24
C GLY A 81 8.40 6.20 -14.45
#